data_AF-A0A8X6PIB9-F1
#
_entry.id   AF-A0A8X6PIB9-F1
#
_cell.length_a   1.000
_cell.length_b   1.000
_cell.length_c   1.000
_cell.angle_alpha   90.00
_cell.angle_beta   90.00
_cell.angle_gamma   90.00
#
_symmetry.space_group_name_H-M   'P 1'
#
loop_
_entity.id
_entity.type
_entity.pdbx_description
1 polymer ?
#
loop_
_entity_poly.entity_id
_entity_poly.type
_entity_poly.pdbx_seq_one_letter_code
_entity_poly.pdbx_strand_id
1 'polypeptide(L)'
;MLLCDSDDDEDIVLDESGTDEEEPISEREDHLEKTKRAPRNICIRVPAVIGRAKDYVDILDIFKCLITDYITESIVEGTNNYICSVTSNYTRSRDARNTDGAKTEALLGLLYLADVYHGNRVNIEKLWRMD
;
A
#
# COMPACT_ATOMS: atom_id res chain seq x y z
N MET A 1 24.86 28.57 -48.01
CA MET A 1 24.99 29.98 -48.42
C MET A 1 24.08 30.79 -47.49
N LEU A 2 24.71 31.70 -46.73
CA LEU A 2 24.16 32.79 -45.89
C LEU A 2 23.40 32.36 -44.61
N LEU A 3 23.95 32.54 -43.39
CA LEU A 3 24.26 33.76 -42.59
C LEU A 3 23.02 34.43 -41.98
N CYS A 4 22.98 34.49 -40.65
CA CYS A 4 22.42 35.51 -39.72
C CYS A 4 22.63 34.93 -38.30
N ASP A 5 23.15 35.57 -37.27
CA ASP A 5 23.66 36.93 -37.07
C ASP A 5 24.55 36.89 -35.80
N SER A 6 25.58 37.74 -35.82
CA SER A 6 26.13 38.63 -34.78
C SER A 6 26.01 38.25 -33.29
N ASP A 7 27.13 38.06 -32.58
CA ASP A 7 28.15 39.02 -32.09
C ASP A 7 27.82 39.42 -30.65
N ASP A 8 28.70 39.03 -29.72
CA ASP A 8 29.28 39.89 -28.68
C ASP A 8 30.14 39.02 -27.75
N ASP A 9 31.36 38.75 -28.22
CA ASP A 9 32.49 38.28 -27.41
C ASP A 9 33.19 39.52 -26.81
N GLU A 10 33.16 39.67 -25.48
CA GLU A 10 34.09 40.53 -24.74
C GLU A 10 34.72 39.69 -23.62
N ASP A 11 36.02 39.48 -23.74
CA ASP A 11 36.90 38.74 -22.85
C ASP A 11 36.94 39.37 -21.44
N ILE A 12 36.81 38.54 -20.40
CA ILE A 12 37.30 38.88 -19.06
C ILE A 12 38.48 37.98 -18.72
N VAL A 13 39.63 38.64 -18.67
CA VAL A 13 40.95 38.15 -18.28
C VAL A 13 40.92 37.55 -16.87
N LEU A 14 41.50 36.37 -16.72
CA LEU A 14 41.81 35.72 -15.44
C LEU A 14 42.95 36.48 -14.75
N ASP A 15 42.73 36.89 -13.50
CA ASP A 15 43.83 37.16 -12.56
C ASP A 15 43.76 36.13 -11.43
N GLU A 16 44.66 35.17 -11.48
CA GLU A 16 44.98 34.30 -10.36
C GLU A 16 45.99 35.02 -9.45
N SER A 17 45.53 35.47 -8.29
CA SER A 17 46.41 35.59 -7.13
C SER A 17 45.69 35.07 -5.89
N GLY A 18 46.14 33.89 -5.45
CA GLY A 18 45.68 33.28 -4.21
C GLY A 18 46.14 34.09 -3.01
N THR A 19 45.26 34.16 -2.01
CA THR A 19 45.66 34.18 -0.60
C THR A 19 44.56 33.49 0.18
N ASP A 20 44.91 32.32 0.72
CA ASP A 20 44.08 31.50 1.59
C ASP A 20 43.86 32.25 2.91
N GLU A 21 42.77 33.01 2.98
CA GLU A 21 42.20 33.39 4.27
C GLU A 21 41.16 32.34 4.66
N GLU A 22 41.63 31.24 5.25
CA GLU A 22 40.76 30.38 6.05
C GLU A 22 40.23 31.21 7.21
N GLU A 23 39.01 31.73 7.07
CA GLU A 23 38.31 32.29 8.21
C GLU A 23 38.19 31.22 9.32
N PRO A 24 38.52 31.57 10.57
CA PRO A 24 38.56 30.61 11.66
C PRO A 24 37.18 30.02 11.90
N ILE A 25 37.11 28.68 11.96
CA ILE A 25 35.93 27.92 12.38
C ILE A 25 35.78 28.07 13.90
N SER A 26 35.56 29.29 14.39
CA SER A 26 35.10 29.53 15.75
C SER A 26 33.74 30.21 15.64
N GLU A 27 32.71 29.52 16.14
CA GLU A 27 31.33 29.98 16.39
C GLU A 27 30.19 29.23 15.68
N ARG A 28 30.44 28.05 15.08
CA ARG A 28 29.34 27.12 14.77
C ARG A 28 29.13 26.09 15.87
N GLU A 29 29.01 26.56 17.11
CA GLU A 29 28.26 25.78 18.09
C GLU A 29 26.78 26.04 17.86
N ASP A 30 26.18 25.38 16.87
CA ASP A 30 24.74 25.18 16.85
C ASP A 30 24.43 24.23 18.03
N HIS A 31 24.36 24.79 19.23
CA HIS A 31 23.62 24.17 20.31
C HIS A 31 22.18 24.13 19.83
N LEU A 32 21.81 23.04 19.14
CA LEU A 32 20.43 22.60 19.01
C LEU A 32 19.94 22.38 20.44
N GLU A 33 19.50 23.47 21.07
CA GLU A 33 18.86 23.44 22.35
C GLU A 33 17.76 22.40 22.22
N LYS A 34 17.91 21.29 22.95
CA LYS A 34 16.84 20.30 23.08
C LYS A 34 15.76 20.97 23.91
N THR A 35 14.96 21.83 23.29
CA THR A 35 13.80 22.45 23.91
C THR A 35 12.83 21.32 24.22
N LYS A 36 12.84 20.84 25.46
CA LYS A 36 11.81 19.91 25.94
C LYS A 36 10.48 20.62 25.76
N ARG A 37 9.68 20.19 24.78
CA ARG A 37 8.33 20.72 24.59
C ARG A 37 7.56 20.51 25.90
N ALA A 38 6.81 21.53 26.33
CA ALA A 38 6.01 21.45 27.54
C ALA A 38 5.14 20.18 27.54
N PRO A 39 5.01 19.48 28.69
CA PRO A 39 4.22 18.26 28.77
C PRO A 39 2.78 18.59 28.42
N ARG A 40 2.25 17.93 27.41
CA ARG A 40 0.85 18.01 27.00
C ARG A 40 0.33 16.60 26.74
N ASN A 41 -0.98 16.42 26.87
CA ASN A 41 -1.59 15.13 26.61
C ASN A 41 -1.38 14.75 25.14
N ILE A 42 -0.70 13.63 24.91
CA ILE A 42 -0.43 13.10 23.56
C ILE A 42 -1.68 12.36 23.04
N CYS A 43 -2.48 11.80 23.95
CA CYS A 43 -3.79 11.22 23.64
C CYS A 43 -4.87 12.31 23.69
N ILE A 44 -4.98 13.06 22.59
CA ILE A 44 -6.04 14.07 22.40
C ILE A 44 -7.38 13.41 22.01
N ARG A 45 -7.34 12.19 21.44
CA ARG A 45 -8.52 11.42 21.03
C ARG A 45 -8.39 9.99 21.52
N VAL A 46 -9.46 9.47 22.11
CA VAL A 46 -9.56 8.06 22.49
C VAL A 46 -9.65 7.22 21.21
N PRO A 47 -8.89 6.12 21.07
CA PRO A 47 -9.04 5.21 19.95
C PRO A 47 -10.43 4.59 20.00
N ALA A 48 -11.31 5.05 19.12
CA ALA A 48 -12.66 4.55 18.95
C ALA A 48 -12.91 4.29 17.46
N VAL A 49 -13.92 3.48 17.16
CA VAL A 49 -14.36 3.24 15.80
C VAL A 49 -14.80 4.56 15.16
N ILE A 50 -14.24 4.87 13.98
CA ILE A 50 -14.45 6.14 13.29
C ILE A 50 -15.32 5.91 12.05
N GLY A 51 -16.22 6.85 11.76
CA GLY A 51 -17.01 6.86 10.53
C GLY A 51 -18.20 5.90 10.57
N ARG A 52 -18.57 5.38 9.40
CA ARG A 52 -19.78 4.55 9.21
C ARG A 52 -19.76 3.27 10.07
N ALA A 53 -18.57 2.76 10.35
CA ALA A 53 -18.37 1.56 11.18
C ALA A 53 -18.93 1.71 12.61
N LYS A 54 -19.19 2.93 13.09
CA LYS A 54 -19.75 3.19 14.42
C LYS A 54 -21.22 2.80 14.55
N ASP A 55 -21.98 2.89 13.46
CA ASP A 55 -23.44 2.76 13.50
C ASP A 55 -23.91 1.31 13.25
N TYR A 56 -23.00 0.43 12.82
CA TYR A 56 -23.32 -0.98 12.57
C TYR A 56 -23.25 -1.80 13.86
N VAL A 57 -24.32 -2.57 14.09
CA VAL A 57 -24.40 -3.56 15.18
C VAL A 57 -24.18 -4.97 14.63
N ASP A 58 -24.55 -5.20 13.38
CA ASP A 58 -24.44 -6.51 12.76
C ASP A 58 -23.01 -6.83 12.31
N ILE A 59 -22.60 -8.08 12.51
CA ILE A 59 -21.24 -8.55 12.24
C ILE A 59 -20.97 -8.55 10.73
N LEU A 60 -21.98 -8.90 9.92
CA LEU A 60 -21.82 -8.92 8.46
C LEU A 60 -21.64 -7.51 7.89
N ASP A 61 -22.35 -6.52 8.42
CA ASP A 61 -22.20 -5.13 8.01
C ASP A 61 -20.82 -4.56 8.40
N ILE A 62 -20.33 -4.92 9.59
CA ILE A 62 -18.96 -4.57 10.01
C ILE A 62 -17.93 -5.24 9.10
N PHE A 63 -18.14 -6.51 8.74
CA PHE A 63 -17.25 -7.23 7.83
C PHE A 63 -17.21 -6.58 6.44
N LYS A 64 -18.36 -6.12 5.92
CA LYS A 64 -18.46 -5.35 4.67
C LYS A 64 -17.78 -3.98 4.73
N CYS A 65 -17.57 -3.42 5.93
CA CYS A 65 -16.73 -2.22 6.09
C CYS A 65 -15.24 -2.51 5.86
N LEU A 66 -14.80 -3.74 6.13
CA LEU A 66 -13.42 -4.18 5.93
C LEU A 66 -13.19 -4.66 4.50
N ILE A 67 -14.12 -5.49 4.00
CA ILE A 67 -14.11 -6.01 2.63
C ILE A 67 -15.26 -5.35 1.88
N THR A 68 -14.95 -4.25 1.21
CA THR A 68 -15.93 -3.53 0.41
C THR A 68 -16.23 -4.26 -0.89
N ASP A 69 -17.39 -3.99 -1.47
CA ASP A 69 -17.80 -4.58 -2.76
C ASP A 69 -16.75 -4.35 -3.86
N TYR A 70 -16.09 -3.19 -3.83
CA TYR A 70 -14.98 -2.87 -4.73
C TYR A 70 -13.81 -3.86 -4.63
N ILE A 71 -13.44 -4.28 -3.42
CA ILE A 71 -12.37 -5.28 -3.21
C ILE A 71 -12.83 -6.62 -3.76
N THR A 72 -14.06 -7.02 -3.47
CA THR A 72 -14.65 -8.26 -3.97
C THR A 72 -14.67 -8.29 -5.50
N GLU A 73 -15.13 -7.22 -6.14
CA GLU A 73 -15.15 -7.06 -7.60
C GLU A 73 -13.74 -7.12 -8.21
N SER A 74 -12.77 -6.44 -7.60
CA SER A 74 -11.38 -6.47 -8.05
C SER A 74 -10.78 -7.89 -8.01
N ILE A 75 -11.11 -8.67 -6.97
CA ILE A 75 -10.69 -10.06 -6.86
C ILE A 75 -11.38 -10.92 -7.93
N VAL A 76 -12.68 -10.72 -8.15
CA VAL A 76 -13.46 -11.45 -9.16
C VAL A 76 -12.90 -11.20 -10.56
N GLU A 77 -12.63 -9.94 -10.90
CA GLU A 77 -12.06 -9.56 -12.19
C GLU A 77 -10.68 -10.19 -12.41
N GLY A 78 -9.77 -10.02 -11.45
CA GLY A 78 -8.42 -10.60 -11.53
C GLY A 78 -8.45 -12.13 -11.65
N THR A 79 -9.33 -12.78 -10.89
CA THR A 79 -9.50 -14.25 -10.92
C THR A 79 -10.07 -14.71 -12.26
N ASN A 80 -11.08 -14.02 -12.78
CA ASN A 80 -11.69 -14.36 -14.07
C ASN A 80 -10.71 -14.16 -15.24
N ASN A 81 -9.90 -13.11 -15.21
CA ASN A 81 -8.83 -12.90 -16.19
C ASN A 81 -7.82 -14.06 -16.17
N TYR A 82 -7.44 -14.53 -14.98
CA TYR A 82 -6.58 -15.70 -14.84
C TYR A 82 -7.27 -16.98 -15.34
N ILE A 83 -8.53 -17.24 -14.97
CA ILE A 83 -9.30 -18.39 -15.44
C ILE A 83 -9.33 -18.45 -16.97
N CYS A 84 -9.61 -17.32 -17.63
CA CYS A 84 -9.59 -17.23 -19.10
C CYS A 84 -8.24 -17.65 -19.70
N SER A 85 -7.12 -17.33 -19.04
CA SER A 85 -5.78 -17.70 -19.52
C SER A 85 -5.46 -19.19 -19.37
N VAL A 86 -6.04 -19.87 -18.37
CA VAL A 86 -5.75 -21.28 -18.08
C VAL A 86 -6.84 -22.24 -18.53
N THR A 87 -7.98 -21.73 -19.00
CA THR A 87 -9.18 -22.53 -19.34
C THR A 87 -8.89 -23.65 -20.35
N SER A 88 -7.99 -23.41 -21.31
CA SER A 88 -7.57 -24.38 -22.32
C SER A 88 -6.85 -25.60 -21.74
N ASN A 89 -6.30 -25.51 -20.53
CA ASN A 89 -5.63 -26.62 -19.85
C ASN A 89 -6.63 -27.62 -19.23
N TYR A 90 -7.92 -27.26 -19.13
CA TYR A 90 -8.93 -28.08 -18.49
C TYR A 90 -9.85 -28.72 -19.53
N THR A 91 -9.97 -30.05 -19.49
CA THR A 91 -10.86 -30.79 -20.39
C THR A 91 -12.33 -30.60 -20.05
N ARG A 92 -12.64 -30.31 -18.77
CA ARG A 92 -14.01 -30.12 -18.28
C ARG A 92 -14.30 -28.64 -18.06
N SER A 93 -15.35 -28.14 -18.69
CA SER A 93 -15.80 -26.74 -18.56
C SER A 93 -16.11 -26.31 -17.12
N ARG A 94 -16.48 -27.26 -16.25
CA ARG A 94 -16.78 -27.00 -14.84
C ARG A 94 -15.54 -26.58 -14.04
N ASP A 95 -14.36 -27.09 -14.40
CA ASP A 95 -13.15 -26.94 -13.59
C ASP A 95 -12.50 -25.56 -13.79
N ALA A 96 -12.83 -24.87 -14.89
CA ALA A 96 -12.39 -23.51 -15.22
C ALA A 96 -13.57 -22.56 -15.45
N ARG A 97 -14.62 -22.66 -14.62
CA ARG A 97 -15.79 -21.78 -14.70
C ARG A 97 -15.53 -20.47 -13.97
N ASN A 98 -15.95 -19.36 -14.56
CA ASN A 98 -15.85 -18.02 -13.98
C ASN A 98 -16.40 -17.95 -12.54
N THR A 99 -15.74 -17.11 -11.77
CA THR A 99 -16.05 -16.73 -10.39
C THR A 99 -17.05 -15.58 -10.38
N ASP A 100 -17.82 -15.50 -9.28
CA ASP A 100 -18.84 -14.50 -9.01
C ASP A 100 -18.61 -13.93 -7.60
N GLY A 101 -19.14 -12.75 -7.29
CA GLY A 101 -18.98 -12.09 -5.98
C GLY A 101 -19.37 -13.02 -4.83
N ALA A 102 -20.52 -13.68 -4.93
CA ALA A 102 -20.99 -14.63 -3.92
C ALA A 102 -20.02 -15.81 -3.69
N LYS A 103 -19.33 -16.29 -4.74
CA LYS A 103 -18.33 -17.36 -4.60
C LYS A 103 -17.08 -16.85 -3.88
N THR A 104 -16.64 -15.64 -4.20
CA THR A 104 -15.49 -14.99 -3.55
C THR A 104 -15.78 -14.74 -2.08
N GLU A 105 -16.96 -14.21 -1.74
CA GLU A 105 -17.40 -14.02 -0.36
C GLU A 105 -17.51 -15.34 0.39
N ALA A 106 -18.07 -16.38 -0.23
CA ALA A 106 -18.12 -17.72 0.37
C ALA A 106 -16.71 -18.29 0.63
N LEU A 107 -15.76 -18.06 -0.28
CA LEU A 107 -14.36 -18.46 -0.09
C LEU A 107 -13.71 -17.71 1.08
N LEU A 108 -13.94 -16.40 1.21
CA LEU A 108 -13.44 -15.62 2.33
C LEU A 108 -14.03 -16.07 3.67
N GLY A 109 -15.33 -16.38 3.71
CA GLY A 109 -15.98 -16.94 4.89
C GLY A 109 -15.42 -18.31 5.26
N LEU A 110 -15.12 -19.15 4.28
CA LEU A 110 -14.47 -20.45 4.51
C LEU A 110 -13.04 -20.29 5.05
N LEU A 111 -12.26 -19.35 4.51
CA LEU A 111 -10.91 -19.05 4.98
C LEU A 111 -10.94 -18.56 6.44
N TYR A 112 -11.89 -17.68 6.77
CA TYR A 112 -12.11 -17.23 8.13
C TYR A 112 -12.42 -18.41 9.06
N LEU A 113 -13.32 -19.30 8.65
CA LEU A 113 -13.69 -20.48 9.44
C LEU A 113 -12.51 -21.45 9.62
N ALA A 114 -11.72 -21.67 8.57
CA ALA A 114 -10.53 -22.51 8.62
C ALA A 114 -9.51 -22.00 9.65
N ASP A 115 -9.33 -20.68 9.77
CA ASP A 115 -8.43 -20.09 10.75
C ASP A 115 -8.99 -20.17 12.18
N VAL A 116 -10.30 -20.00 12.37
CA VAL A 116 -11.00 -20.19 13.66
C VAL A 116 -10.78 -21.60 14.21
N TYR A 117 -10.74 -22.62 13.35
CA TYR A 117 -10.44 -24.00 13.73
C TYR A 117 -8.93 -24.32 13.76
N HIS A 118 -8.06 -23.32 13.67
CA HIS A 118 -6.61 -23.47 13.60
C HIS A 118 -6.15 -24.41 12.46
N GLY A 119 -6.94 -24.48 11.39
CA GLY A 119 -6.70 -25.29 10.19
C GLY A 119 -5.76 -24.65 9.18
N ASN A 120 -5.24 -23.45 9.46
CA ASN A 120 -4.41 -22.67 8.53
C ASN A 120 -3.10 -23.38 8.09
N ARG A 121 -2.61 -24.34 8.89
CA ARG A 121 -1.42 -25.16 8.61
C ARG A 121 -1.76 -26.60 8.20
N VAL A 122 -3.05 -26.94 8.13
CA VAL A 122 -3.52 -28.27 7.80
C VAL A 122 -3.62 -28.39 6.28
N ASN A 123 -3.21 -29.54 5.73
CA ASN A 123 -3.40 -29.82 4.31
C ASN A 123 -4.90 -29.73 3.99
N ILE A 124 -5.23 -29.06 2.89
CA ILE A 124 -6.57 -28.93 2.33
C ILE A 124 -7.31 -30.28 2.33
N GLU A 125 -6.69 -31.37 1.90
CA GLU A 125 -7.34 -32.69 1.91
C GLU A 125 -7.80 -33.13 3.31
N LYS A 126 -7.03 -32.80 4.35
CA LYS A 126 -7.38 -33.12 5.73
C LYS A 126 -8.40 -32.12 6.28
N LEU A 127 -8.38 -30.87 5.82
CA LEU A 127 -9.37 -29.84 6.16
C LEU A 127 -10.78 -30.22 5.67
N TRP A 128 -10.88 -30.87 4.51
CA TRP A 128 -12.15 -31.25 3.89
C TRP A 128 -12.60 -32.70 4.15
N ARG A 129 -11.89 -33.44 5.01
CA ARG A 129 -12.33 -34.79 5.39
C ARG A 129 -13.59 -34.69 6.26
N MET A 130 -14.67 -35.29 5.77
CA MET A 130 -15.85 -35.61 6.55
C MET A 130 -15.57 -36.97 7.20
N ASP A 131 -15.05 -36.95 8.43
CA ASP A 131 -14.97 -38.15 9.28
C ASP A 131 -16.25 -38.26 10.12
#